data_AF-A0A4U0PXH7-F1
#
_entry.id   AF-A0A4U0PXH7-F1
#
_cell.length_a   1.000
_cell.length_b   1.000
_cell.length_c   1.000
_cell.angle_alpha   90.00
_cell.angle_beta   90.00
_cell.angle_gamma   90.00
#
_symmetry.space_group_name_H-M   'P 1'
#
loop_
_entity.id
_entity.type
_entity.pdbx_description
1 polymer ?
#
loop_
_entity_poly.entity_id
_entity_poly.type
_entity_poly.pdbx_seq_one_letter_code
_entity_poly.pdbx_strand_id
1 'polypeptide(L)'
;MFIVDRSAALIRPKQPFLEWLNALPGNDIQLTLDDIRSDCTVILVPEAGEPEDGISYIDDIADKLFEMELASWVEDEALWPQKRNLKLFWEWFDVEIHLGVMDSVSEDIHNTPSDHGYH
;
A
#
# COMPACT_ATOMS: atom_id res chain seq x y z
N MET A 1 23.55 10.68 -2.33
CA MET A 1 23.07 9.88 -1.19
C MET A 1 22.86 10.79 0.00
N PHE A 2 21.59 11.05 0.29
CA PHE A 2 21.09 11.90 1.37
C PHE A 2 20.11 11.08 2.21
N ILE A 3 20.01 11.38 3.50
CA ILE A 3 19.01 10.74 4.36
C ILE A 3 17.70 11.50 4.18
N VAL A 4 16.61 10.76 4.00
CA VAL A 4 15.26 11.32 4.02
C VAL A 4 14.74 11.20 5.44
N ASP A 5 14.18 12.28 5.99
CA ASP A 5 13.60 12.32 7.36
C ASP A 5 12.24 11.58 7.43
N ARG A 6 12.19 10.36 6.88
CA ARG A 6 11.01 9.49 6.79
C ARG A 6 11.47 8.04 6.81
N SER A 7 10.63 7.19 7.39
CA SER A 7 10.73 5.75 7.21
C SER A 7 9.89 5.33 5.99
N ALA A 8 10.08 4.13 5.47
CA ALA A 8 9.25 3.55 4.43
C ALA A 8 8.44 2.37 4.97
N ALA A 9 7.20 2.24 4.49
CA ALA A 9 6.37 1.06 4.70
C ALA A 9 6.05 0.42 3.34
N LEU A 10 6.46 -0.84 3.17
CA LEU A 10 6.13 -1.66 2.02
C LEU A 10 4.83 -2.43 2.32
N ILE A 11 3.81 -2.22 1.50
CA ILE A 11 2.51 -2.89 1.62
C ILE A 11 2.51 -4.09 0.68
N ARG A 12 2.60 -5.30 1.23
CA ARG A 12 2.68 -6.53 0.44
C ARG A 12 1.35 -7.29 0.46
N PRO A 13 0.65 -7.41 -0.68
CA PRO A 13 -0.59 -8.19 -0.76
C PRO A 13 -0.41 -9.64 -0.36
N LYS A 14 -1.41 -10.25 0.27
CA LYS A 14 -1.46 -11.67 0.66
C LYS A 14 -2.41 -12.45 -0.24
N GLN A 15 -2.42 -13.77 -0.05
CA GLN A 15 -3.30 -14.69 -0.75
C GLN A 15 -4.79 -14.28 -0.72
N PRO A 16 -5.38 -13.80 0.41
CA PRO A 16 -6.78 -13.40 0.42
C PRO A 16 -7.11 -12.21 -0.50
N PHE A 17 -6.18 -11.25 -0.67
CA PHE A 17 -6.35 -10.15 -1.62
C PHE A 17 -6.34 -10.66 -3.06
N LEU A 18 -5.41 -11.57 -3.38
CA LEU A 18 -5.36 -12.22 -4.70
C LEU A 18 -6.65 -12.99 -5.01
N GLU A 19 -7.15 -13.74 -4.04
CA GLU A 19 -8.40 -14.49 -4.17
C GLU A 19 -9.59 -13.57 -4.47
N TRP A 20 -9.64 -12.41 -3.80
CA TRP A 20 -10.62 -11.38 -4.11
C TRP A 20 -10.46 -10.83 -5.52
N LEU A 21 -9.25 -10.44 -5.93
CA LEU A 21 -8.97 -9.93 -7.29
C LEU A 21 -9.40 -10.92 -8.38
N ASN A 22 -9.05 -12.20 -8.22
CA ASN A 22 -9.40 -13.25 -9.18
C ASN A 22 -10.90 -13.60 -9.17
N ALA A 23 -11.64 -13.22 -8.13
CA ALA A 23 -13.09 -13.42 -8.04
C ALA A 23 -13.90 -12.24 -8.62
N LEU A 24 -13.25 -11.15 -9.03
CA LEU A 24 -13.93 -9.99 -9.62
C LEU A 24 -14.62 -10.35 -10.94
N PRO A 25 -15.82 -9.80 -11.19
CA PRO A 25 -16.55 -10.06 -12.42
C PRO A 25 -15.81 -9.47 -13.64
N GLY A 26 -15.76 -10.23 -14.73
CA GLY A 26 -15.09 -9.80 -15.96
C GLY A 26 -13.57 -9.90 -15.94
N ASN A 27 -12.98 -10.52 -14.90
CA ASN A 27 -11.56 -10.82 -14.91
C ASN A 27 -11.28 -12.06 -15.79
N ASP A 28 -10.77 -11.82 -17.00
CA ASP A 28 -10.42 -12.86 -17.97
C ASP A 28 -9.01 -13.42 -17.75
N ILE A 29 -8.23 -12.83 -16.84
CA ILE A 29 -6.83 -13.19 -16.56
C ILE A 29 -6.69 -13.65 -15.12
N GLN A 30 -6.18 -14.86 -14.92
CA GLN A 30 -5.83 -15.34 -13.59
C GLN A 30 -4.48 -14.75 -13.17
N LEU A 31 -4.51 -13.89 -12.16
CA LEU A 31 -3.32 -13.34 -11.55
C LEU A 31 -2.71 -14.36 -10.58
N THR A 32 -1.40 -14.30 -10.42
CA THR A 32 -0.66 -15.00 -9.37
C THR A 32 -0.23 -14.04 -8.27
N LEU A 33 0.23 -14.60 -7.15
CA LEU A 33 0.74 -13.79 -6.04
C LEU A 33 2.02 -13.04 -6.43
N ASP A 34 2.82 -13.62 -7.33
CA ASP A 34 4.03 -12.98 -7.85
C ASP A 34 3.67 -11.81 -8.77
N ASP A 35 2.61 -11.93 -9.57
CA ASP A 35 2.14 -10.83 -10.44
C ASP A 35 1.76 -9.60 -9.61
N ILE A 36 0.93 -9.78 -8.58
CA ILE A 36 0.46 -8.67 -7.74
C ILE A 36 1.50 -8.16 -6.74
N ARG A 37 2.62 -8.88 -6.56
CA ARG A 37 3.75 -8.47 -5.72
C ARG A 37 4.94 -7.92 -6.51
N SER A 38 4.86 -7.94 -7.84
CA SER A 38 5.95 -7.50 -8.72
C SER A 38 6.27 -6.01 -8.56
N ASP A 39 5.26 -5.19 -8.24
CA ASP A 39 5.36 -3.76 -7.94
C ASP A 39 4.46 -3.41 -6.76
N CYS A 40 4.94 -3.73 -5.55
CA CYS A 40 4.20 -3.46 -4.31
C CYS A 40 4.23 -1.97 -3.98
N THR A 41 3.13 -1.47 -3.44
CA THR A 41 3.04 -0.10 -2.94
C THR A 41 4.03 0.14 -1.79
N VAL A 42 4.79 1.23 -1.91
CA VAL A 42 5.66 1.75 -0.86
C VAL A 42 5.21 3.16 -0.51
N ILE A 43 5.02 3.42 0.79
CA ILE A 43 4.68 4.75 1.29
C ILE A 43 5.77 5.26 2.22
N LEU A 44 6.02 6.57 2.18
CA LEU A 44 6.81 7.24 3.21
C LEU A 44 5.93 7.53 4.42
N VAL A 45 6.36 7.07 5.58
CA VAL A 45 5.72 7.28 6.88
C VAL A 45 6.58 8.22 7.72
N PRO A 46 6.05 8.83 8.80
CA PRO A 46 6.87 9.58 9.75
C PRO A 46 8.12 8.80 10.16
N GLU A 47 9.21 9.53 10.43
CA GLU A 47 10.42 8.90 10.93
C GLU A 47 10.09 8.09 12.20
N ALA A 48 10.42 6.80 12.15
CA ALA A 48 10.14 5.84 13.20
C ALA A 48 11.43 5.51 13.95
N GLY A 49 11.37 5.47 15.29
CA GLY A 49 12.51 5.04 16.10
C GLY A 49 12.69 3.53 16.07
N GLU A 50 11.58 2.80 16.00
CA GLU A 50 11.51 1.35 15.88
C GLU A 50 10.38 0.92 14.93
N PRO A 51 10.40 -0.30 14.37
CA PRO A 51 9.38 -0.77 13.44
C PRO A 51 7.95 -0.62 13.97
N GLU A 52 7.76 -0.77 15.27
CA GLU A 52 6.47 -0.68 15.96
C GLU A 52 5.85 0.72 15.85
N ASP A 53 6.64 1.79 15.87
CA ASP A 53 6.15 3.16 15.64
C ASP A 53 5.55 3.29 14.23
N GLY A 54 6.23 2.70 13.24
CA GLY A 54 5.76 2.65 11.86
C GLY A 54 4.47 1.86 11.72
N ILE A 55 4.39 0.68 12.36
CA ILE A 55 3.17 -0.14 12.37
C ILE A 55 2.01 0.60 13.04
N SER A 56 2.23 1.29 14.16
CA SER A 56 1.19 2.08 14.82
C SER A 56 0.67 3.19 13.91
N TYR A 57 1.55 3.85 13.15
CA TYR A 57 1.12 4.85 12.17
C TYR A 57 0.30 4.21 11.03
N ILE A 58 0.68 3.01 10.57
CA ILE A 58 -0.09 2.25 9.57
C ILE A 58 -1.48 1.92 10.09
N ASP A 59 -1.63 1.51 11.35
CA ASP A 59 -2.94 1.26 11.96
C ASP A 59 -3.85 2.50 11.88
N ASP A 60 -3.29 3.70 12.09
CA ASP A 60 -4.03 4.97 12.06
C ASP A 60 -4.50 5.37 10.65
N ILE A 61 -3.86 4.85 9.59
CA ILE A 61 -4.17 5.17 8.19
C ILE A 61 -4.60 3.97 7.35
N ALA A 62 -4.80 2.81 7.98
CA ALA A 62 -5.07 1.55 7.29
C ALA A 62 -6.34 1.59 6.45
N ASP A 63 -7.35 2.36 6.87
CA ASP A 63 -8.58 2.58 6.12
C ASP A 63 -8.29 3.20 4.75
N LYS A 64 -7.52 4.30 4.73
CA LYS A 64 -7.13 5.02 3.51
C LYS A 64 -6.21 4.19 2.63
N LEU A 65 -5.26 3.48 3.23
CA LEU A 65 -4.36 2.59 2.49
C LEU A 65 -5.15 1.45 1.83
N PHE A 66 -6.12 0.88 2.55
CA PHE A 66 -6.94 -0.17 1.97
C PHE A 66 -7.76 0.34 0.78
N GLU A 67 -8.39 1.51 0.90
CA GLU A 67 -9.16 2.09 -0.21
C GLU A 67 -8.27 2.45 -1.41
N MET A 68 -7.07 2.97 -1.16
CA MET A 68 -6.06 3.22 -2.21
C MET A 68 -5.66 1.92 -2.93
N GLU A 69 -5.38 0.85 -2.18
CA GLU A 69 -5.02 -0.46 -2.76
C GLU A 69 -6.20 -1.11 -3.50
N LEU A 70 -7.45 -0.86 -3.11
CA LEU A 70 -8.61 -1.36 -3.85
C LEU A 70 -8.78 -0.57 -5.16
N ALA A 71 -8.66 0.76 -5.08
CA ALA A 71 -8.82 1.68 -6.20
C ALA A 71 -7.76 1.50 -7.30
N SER A 72 -6.56 1.02 -6.96
CA SER A 72 -5.51 0.75 -7.94
C SER A 72 -5.84 -0.41 -8.88
N TRP A 73 -6.77 -1.30 -8.48
CA TRP A 73 -7.21 -2.44 -9.29
C TRP A 73 -8.64 -2.30 -9.80
N VAL A 74 -9.53 -1.68 -9.01
CA VAL A 74 -10.97 -1.58 -9.33
C VAL A 74 -11.49 -0.21 -8.93
N GLU A 75 -11.89 0.60 -9.91
CA GLU A 75 -12.51 1.91 -9.67
C GLU A 75 -13.95 1.80 -9.10
N ASP A 76 -14.68 0.73 -9.44
CA ASP A 76 -16.06 0.54 -8.97
C ASP A 76 -16.10 0.09 -7.50
N GLU A 77 -16.32 1.05 -6.60
CA GLU A 77 -16.46 0.82 -5.16
C GLU A 77 -17.58 -0.16 -4.78
N ALA A 78 -18.57 -0.40 -5.65
CA ALA A 78 -19.62 -1.40 -5.38
C ALA A 78 -19.06 -2.83 -5.34
N LEU A 79 -17.93 -3.08 -6.00
CA LEU A 79 -17.24 -4.38 -6.03
C LEU A 79 -16.28 -4.57 -4.84
N TRP A 80 -16.01 -3.50 -4.08
CA TRP A 80 -15.11 -3.56 -2.95
C TRP A 80 -15.72 -4.35 -1.78
N PRO A 81 -14.88 -4.96 -0.91
CA PRO A 81 -15.36 -5.58 0.31
C PRO A 81 -16.14 -4.57 1.16
N GLN A 82 -17.34 -4.96 1.61
CA GLN A 82 -18.26 -4.08 2.36
C GLN A 82 -17.76 -3.77 3.78
N LYS A 83 -16.93 -4.65 4.37
CA LYS A 83 -16.35 -4.48 5.71
C LYS A 83 -14.84 -4.27 5.64
N ARG A 84 -14.39 -3.04 5.43
CA ARG A 84 -12.96 -2.65 5.38
C ARG A 84 -12.47 -2.20 6.76
N ASN A 85 -12.39 -3.12 7.70
CA ASN A 85 -11.85 -2.81 9.03
C ASN A 85 -10.35 -3.16 9.10
N LEU A 86 -9.68 -2.64 10.14
CA LEU A 86 -8.25 -2.87 10.38
C LEU A 86 -7.88 -4.36 10.40
N LYS A 87 -8.76 -5.22 10.92
CA LYS A 87 -8.54 -6.68 10.93
C LYS A 87 -8.45 -7.24 9.51
N LEU A 88 -9.35 -6.84 8.62
CA LEU A 88 -9.33 -7.30 7.22
C LEU A 88 -8.09 -6.78 6.50
N PHE A 89 -7.68 -5.52 6.76
CA PHE A 89 -6.44 -4.97 6.21
C PHE A 89 -5.24 -5.86 6.55
N TRP A 90 -5.04 -6.22 7.82
CA TRP A 90 -3.93 -7.09 8.24
C TRP A 90 -4.06 -8.55 7.77
N GLU A 91 -5.27 -9.03 7.48
CA GLU A 91 -5.48 -10.32 6.82
C GLU A 91 -5.04 -10.29 5.34
N TRP A 92 -5.15 -9.13 4.70
CA TRP A 92 -4.92 -8.96 3.27
C TRP A 92 -3.52 -8.44 2.92
N PHE A 93 -2.85 -7.77 3.85
CA PHE A 93 -1.52 -7.20 3.62
C PHE A 93 -0.54 -7.59 4.72
N ASP A 94 0.70 -7.86 4.34
CA ASP A 94 1.86 -7.78 5.23
C ASP A 94 2.49 -6.41 5.06
N VAL A 95 2.92 -5.79 6.15
CA VAL A 95 3.59 -4.48 6.11
C VAL A 95 4.99 -4.60 6.66
N GLU A 96 5.97 -4.20 5.86
CA GLU A 96 7.39 -4.14 6.27
C GLU A 96 7.81 -2.70 6.48
N ILE A 97 8.35 -2.40 7.66
CA ILE A 97 8.88 -1.08 8.00
C ILE A 97 10.39 -1.04 7.78
N HIS A 98 10.84 -0.05 7.02
CA HIS A 98 12.24 0.27 6.77
C HIS A 98 12.54 1.64 7.37
N LEU A 99 13.36 1.65 8.43
CA LEU A 99 13.63 2.87 9.22
C LEU A 99 14.48 3.91 8.48
N GLY A 100 15.34 3.47 7.56
CA GLY A 100 16.24 4.34 6.82
C GLY A 100 15.86 4.42 5.36
N VAL A 101 15.60 5.63 4.87
CA VAL A 101 15.40 5.92 3.46
C VAL A 101 16.52 6.83 2.98
N MET A 102 17.15 6.47 1.86
CA MET A 102 18.23 7.23 1.26
C MET A 102 17.83 7.74 -0.12
N ASP A 103 17.88 9.05 -0.31
CA ASP A 103 17.79 9.66 -1.62
C ASP A 103 19.14 9.56 -2.33
N SER A 104 19.16 8.91 -3.49
CA SER A 104 20.40 8.71 -4.24
C SER A 104 20.82 9.96 -5.03
N VAL A 105 19.89 10.85 -5.36
CA VAL A 105 20.11 12.01 -6.24
C VAL A 105 20.11 13.32 -5.45
N SER A 106 20.37 14.45 -6.11
CA SER A 106 20.54 15.76 -5.47
C SER A 106 19.41 16.74 -5.72
N GLU A 107 18.50 16.39 -6.62
CA GLU A 107 17.26 17.10 -6.90
C GLU A 107 16.30 17.03 -5.70
N ASP A 108 15.44 18.04 -5.55
CA ASP A 108 14.46 18.09 -4.47
C ASP A 108 13.37 17.02 -4.65
N ILE A 109 12.90 16.45 -3.53
CA ILE A 109 11.74 15.55 -3.52
C ILE A 109 10.48 16.37 -3.77
N HIS A 110 9.75 16.05 -4.83
CA HIS A 110 8.48 16.67 -5.18
C HIS A 110 7.31 15.72 -4.94
N ASN A 111 6.37 16.12 -4.08
CA ASN A 111 5.14 15.36 -3.80
C ASN A 111 3.94 16.03 -4.47
N THR A 112 3.10 15.22 -5.12
CA THR A 112 1.81 15.66 -5.70
C THR A 112 0.66 15.08 -4.87
N PRO A 113 -0.39 15.85 -4.54
CA PRO A 113 -1.57 15.33 -3.86
C PRO A 113 -2.24 14.19 -4.65
N SER A 114 -2.68 13.15 -3.96
CA SER A 114 -3.27 11.94 -4.57
C SER A 114 -4.70 12.13 -5.10
N ASP A 115 -5.37 13.23 -4.74
CA ASP A 115 -6.71 13.60 -5.20
C ASP A 115 -6.70 14.31 -6.57
N HIS A 116 -5.53 14.75 -7.04
CA HIS A 116 -5.33 15.15 -8.42
C HIS A 116 -5.09 13.89 -9.24
N GLY A 117 -6.17 13.36 -9.82
CA GLY A 117 -6.17 12.20 -10.70
C GLY A 117 -4.94 12.20 -11.61
N TYR A 118 -4.14 11.15 -11.52
CA TYR A 118 -3.03 10.90 -12.43
C TYR A 118 -3.61 10.83 -13.86
N HIS A 119 -3.42 11.91 -14.61
CA HIS A 119 -3.65 12.00 -16.06
C HIS A 119 -2.32 12.34 -16.74
#